data_AF-A0AAV7BWM2-F1
#
_entry.id   AF-A0AAV7BWM2-F1
#
_cell.length_a   1.000
_cell.length_b   1.000
_cell.length_c   1.000
_cell.angle_alpha   90.00
_cell.angle_beta   90.00
_cell.angle_gamma   90.00
#
_symmetry.space_group_name_H-M   'P 1'
#
loop_
_entity.id
_entity.type
_entity.pdbx_description
1 polymer ?
#
loop_
_entity_poly.entity_id
_entity_poly.type
_entity_poly.pdbx_seq_one_letter_code
_entity_poly.pdbx_strand_id
1 'polypeptide(L)'
;MTGKEDVYRGPAIRALCRITDATMLQAIERYMKQAIVDKVPSVSSSALVSSLHMMKISYDVVKRWINEAQEAASSDNIMVQYHALGLLYYLRKNDRLAVAKMINKFTKSGLKSPFAYCMLIRIASRLLEESDEGHTSPLFDFIEGCLRNKHEMVIYEAASAIIHLPNCTARELAPAVSVLQLFCSSPKPALRYAAVRTLNKVAMKHPSAVTACNLDLENLITDSNRSIATLAITTLLKTGSESSVDRLMKQISTFVSEISDEFKVVVVQAISALCQKYPRKHTVMMTFLSNMLRDDGGFEYKRAIVDCIISIIEENPDSKESGLAHLCEFIEDCEHTVLATKILHLLGREGPRTPNPSKYIRFVFNRVVLENEAVRAAAVSALAKFGAQNECLLPSVLVLLQRCMMDSDDEVRDRATFYFNVLKQKQLNLNAAYILNGLTVSVLGMEKALHQYTLEPSEKPFDLKSVPLSTVPLVEQKADLAPVAGKKLGKAVPVRQDIFQEQLAAIPEFKNLGPLFKSSEPVQLTEAETEYFVRCIKHVFTDHIVFQFDCTNTLNDQLLEKVIVQVEPSEGYEVVYYVPLQTLPYNQPGICYTLVRLPEEESTAGM
;
A
#
# COMPACT_ATOMS: atom_id res chain seq x y z
N MET A 1 -3.86 -45.18 -23.09
CA MET A 1 -4.51 -45.22 -21.76
C MET A 1 -4.60 -46.65 -21.19
N THR A 2 -4.79 -47.67 -22.03
CA THR A 2 -4.95 -49.09 -21.65
C THR A 2 -3.70 -49.96 -21.83
N GLY A 3 -2.53 -49.35 -22.08
CA GLY A 3 -1.27 -50.08 -22.22
C GLY A 3 -0.91 -50.82 -20.94
N LYS A 4 -0.18 -51.93 -21.06
CA LYS A 4 0.22 -52.78 -19.90
C LYS A 4 1.26 -52.12 -19.00
N GLU A 5 1.98 -51.12 -19.50
CA GLU A 5 3.07 -50.47 -18.79
C GLU A 5 2.59 -49.19 -18.10
N ASP A 6 2.47 -49.24 -16.77
CA ASP A 6 1.90 -48.15 -15.97
C ASP A 6 2.67 -46.83 -16.05
N VAL A 7 3.98 -46.90 -16.30
CA VAL A 7 4.87 -45.73 -16.44
C VAL A 7 4.41 -44.80 -17.57
N TYR A 8 3.89 -45.36 -18.66
CA TYR A 8 3.46 -44.58 -19.83
C TYR A 8 2.00 -44.14 -19.77
N ARG A 9 1.16 -44.78 -18.95
CA ARG A 9 -0.28 -44.50 -18.90
C ARG A 9 -0.58 -43.07 -18.41
N GLY A 10 0.05 -42.63 -17.33
CA GLY A 10 -0.12 -41.28 -16.80
C GLY A 10 0.29 -40.17 -17.79
N PRO A 11 1.53 -40.19 -18.33
CA PRO A 11 1.97 -39.26 -19.38
C PRO A 11 1.07 -39.28 -20.62
N ALA A 12 0.64 -40.46 -21.08
CA ALA A 12 -0.25 -40.58 -22.22
C ALA A 12 -1.62 -39.94 -21.98
N ILE A 13 -2.18 -40.07 -20.77
CA ILE A 13 -3.43 -39.37 -20.39
C ILE A 13 -3.22 -37.85 -20.48
N ARG A 14 -2.15 -37.32 -19.89
CA ARG A 14 -1.88 -35.87 -19.92
C ARG A 14 -1.68 -35.35 -21.34
N ALA A 15 -0.95 -36.08 -22.18
CA ALA A 15 -0.73 -35.71 -23.58
C ALA A 15 -2.04 -35.74 -24.38
N LEU A 16 -2.83 -36.81 -24.23
CA LEU A 16 -4.12 -36.95 -24.91
C LEU A 16 -5.07 -35.82 -24.51
N CYS A 17 -5.26 -35.60 -23.21
CA CYS A 17 -6.18 -34.56 -22.71
C CYS A 17 -5.76 -33.13 -23.08
N ARG A 18 -4.52 -32.90 -23.50
CA ARG A 18 -4.06 -31.60 -24.03
C ARG A 18 -4.42 -31.38 -25.50
N ILE A 19 -4.58 -32.45 -26.27
CA ILE A 19 -4.94 -32.38 -27.71
C ILE A 19 -6.42 -32.71 -27.96
N THR A 20 -7.13 -33.26 -26.98
CA THR A 20 -8.57 -33.53 -27.06
C THR A 20 -9.37 -32.23 -27.17
N ASP A 21 -10.25 -32.15 -28.16
CA ASP A 21 -11.24 -31.08 -28.32
C ASP A 21 -12.64 -31.52 -27.83
N ALA A 22 -13.63 -30.64 -27.93
CA ALA A 22 -15.00 -30.91 -27.49
C ALA A 22 -15.66 -32.10 -28.22
N THR A 23 -15.28 -32.37 -29.48
CA THR A 23 -15.85 -33.45 -30.29
C THR A 23 -15.26 -34.81 -29.91
N MET A 24 -13.97 -34.86 -29.59
CA MET A 24 -13.26 -36.08 -29.19
C MET A 24 -13.49 -36.46 -27.72
N LEU A 25 -13.96 -35.52 -26.90
CA LEU A 25 -14.12 -35.71 -25.46
C LEU A 25 -15.03 -36.89 -25.10
N GLN A 26 -16.16 -37.04 -25.79
CA GLN A 26 -17.11 -38.13 -25.53
C GLN A 26 -16.50 -39.50 -25.85
N ALA A 27 -15.66 -39.60 -26.88
CA ALA A 27 -15.02 -40.84 -27.29
C ALA A 27 -14.03 -41.37 -26.23
N ILE A 28 -13.43 -40.47 -25.43
CA ILE A 28 -12.47 -40.84 -24.40
C ILE A 28 -13.07 -40.95 -23.00
N GLU A 29 -14.34 -40.59 -22.81
CA GLU A 29 -15.04 -40.55 -21.50
C GLU A 29 -14.90 -41.86 -20.73
N ARG A 30 -15.15 -43.00 -21.38
CA ARG A 30 -15.07 -44.32 -20.72
C ARG A 30 -13.68 -44.59 -20.16
N TYR A 31 -12.64 -44.25 -20.92
CA TYR A 31 -11.25 -44.48 -20.51
C TYR A 31 -10.84 -43.52 -19.40
N MET A 32 -11.34 -42.29 -19.41
CA MET A 32 -11.10 -41.31 -18.33
C MET A 32 -11.74 -41.76 -17.03
N LYS A 33 -13.00 -42.20 -17.05
CA LYS A 33 -13.68 -42.77 -15.87
C LYS A 33 -12.90 -43.92 -15.24
N GLN A 34 -12.45 -44.87 -16.07
CA GLN A 34 -11.61 -45.98 -15.61
C GLN A 34 -10.26 -45.51 -15.05
N ALA A 35 -9.63 -44.53 -15.69
CA ALA A 35 -8.36 -43.99 -15.23
C ALA A 35 -8.48 -43.24 -13.91
N ILE A 36 -9.59 -42.53 -13.65
CA ILE A 36 -9.83 -41.80 -12.40
C ILE A 36 -9.82 -42.75 -11.19
N VAL A 37 -10.46 -43.91 -11.29
CA VAL A 37 -10.53 -44.91 -10.21
C VAL A 37 -9.44 -45.98 -10.31
N ASP A 38 -8.39 -45.72 -11.10
CA ASP A 38 -7.31 -46.69 -11.28
C ASP A 38 -6.54 -46.94 -9.97
N LYS A 39 -6.16 -48.20 -9.75
CA LYS A 39 -5.40 -48.61 -8.57
C LYS A 39 -4.00 -47.99 -8.53
N VAL A 40 -3.45 -47.63 -9.69
CA VAL A 40 -2.13 -47.00 -9.81
C VAL A 40 -2.28 -45.50 -9.55
N PRO A 41 -1.72 -44.96 -8.45
CA PRO A 41 -1.97 -43.58 -8.06
C PRO A 41 -1.51 -42.54 -9.08
N SER A 42 -0.44 -42.81 -9.83
CA SER A 42 0.06 -41.90 -10.87
C SER A 42 -0.91 -41.76 -12.04
N VAL A 43 -1.62 -42.84 -12.39
CA VAL A 43 -2.65 -42.88 -13.45
C VAL A 43 -3.88 -42.12 -12.98
N SER A 44 -4.41 -42.46 -11.81
CA SER A 44 -5.56 -41.80 -11.19
C SER A 44 -5.33 -40.30 -10.99
N SER A 45 -4.21 -39.92 -10.40
CA SER A 45 -3.80 -38.54 -10.22
C SER A 45 -3.71 -37.77 -11.54
N SER A 46 -3.10 -38.39 -12.57
CA SER A 46 -3.01 -37.78 -13.91
C SER A 46 -4.39 -37.59 -14.56
N ALA A 47 -5.29 -38.57 -14.41
CA ALA A 47 -6.64 -38.51 -14.93
C ALA A 47 -7.48 -37.43 -14.23
N LEU A 48 -7.38 -37.31 -12.91
CA LEU A 48 -8.08 -36.29 -12.12
C LEU A 48 -7.69 -34.86 -12.52
N VAL A 49 -6.38 -34.59 -12.61
CA VAL A 49 -5.88 -33.27 -13.04
C VAL A 49 -6.23 -33.00 -14.50
N SER A 50 -6.15 -34.00 -15.37
CA SER A 50 -6.53 -33.85 -16.78
C SER A 50 -8.03 -33.59 -16.92
N SER A 51 -8.86 -34.25 -16.12
CA SER A 51 -10.31 -34.00 -16.07
C SER A 51 -10.62 -32.55 -15.68
N LEU A 52 -9.88 -31.98 -14.72
CA LEU A 52 -10.01 -30.57 -14.34
C LEU A 52 -9.70 -29.63 -15.51
N HIS A 53 -8.68 -29.91 -16.31
CA HIS A 53 -8.39 -29.11 -17.51
C HIS A 53 -9.50 -29.23 -18.55
N MET A 54 -10.03 -30.44 -18.75
CA MET A 54 -11.09 -30.73 -19.73
C MET A 54 -12.43 -30.10 -19.36
N MET A 55 -12.65 -29.76 -18.09
CA MET A 55 -13.84 -28.97 -17.68
C MET A 55 -13.92 -27.62 -18.41
N LYS A 56 -12.78 -27.03 -18.78
CA LYS A 56 -12.76 -25.78 -19.58
C LYS A 56 -13.24 -25.97 -21.01
N ILE A 57 -13.14 -27.20 -21.53
CA ILE A 57 -13.55 -27.56 -22.89
C ILE A 57 -15.04 -27.92 -22.91
N SER A 58 -15.47 -28.80 -21.99
CA SER A 58 -16.88 -29.12 -21.83
C SER A 58 -17.17 -29.57 -20.39
N TYR A 59 -17.80 -28.68 -19.64
CA TYR A 59 -18.20 -28.91 -18.26
C TYR A 59 -19.21 -30.07 -18.12
N ASP A 60 -20.21 -30.14 -19.00
CA ASP A 60 -21.32 -31.11 -18.89
C ASP A 60 -20.89 -32.56 -19.02
N VAL A 61 -19.90 -32.85 -19.86
CA VAL A 61 -19.37 -34.20 -19.99
C VAL A 61 -18.59 -34.59 -18.74
N VAL A 62 -17.68 -33.72 -18.25
CA VAL A 62 -16.85 -34.01 -17.06
C VAL A 62 -17.71 -34.08 -15.79
N LYS A 63 -18.82 -33.34 -15.71
CA LYS A 63 -19.79 -33.40 -14.60
C LYS A 63 -20.38 -34.80 -14.41
N ARG A 64 -20.44 -35.64 -15.46
CA ARG A 64 -20.89 -37.03 -15.36
C ARG A 64 -19.91 -37.94 -14.63
N TRP A 65 -18.70 -37.45 -14.31
CA TRP A 65 -17.60 -38.22 -13.71
C TRP A 65 -17.51 -37.97 -12.19
N ILE A 66 -18.52 -37.32 -11.61
CA ILE A 66 -18.57 -36.99 -10.17
C ILE A 66 -18.49 -38.25 -9.30
N ASN A 67 -19.08 -39.37 -9.72
CA ASN A 67 -19.10 -40.59 -8.92
C ASN A 67 -17.70 -41.20 -8.82
N GLU A 68 -16.98 -41.27 -9.93
CA GLU A 68 -15.59 -41.74 -10.01
C GLU A 68 -14.66 -40.81 -9.21
N ALA A 69 -14.83 -39.50 -9.34
CA ALA A 69 -14.09 -38.53 -8.53
C ALA A 69 -14.42 -38.68 -7.02
N GLN A 70 -15.67 -39.00 -6.68
CA GLN A 70 -16.12 -39.19 -5.30
C GLN A 70 -15.54 -40.46 -4.68
N GLU A 71 -15.36 -41.52 -5.46
CA GLU A 71 -14.65 -42.74 -5.08
C GLU A 71 -13.15 -42.48 -4.89
N ALA A 72 -12.51 -41.80 -5.86
CA ALA A 72 -11.10 -41.45 -5.79
C ALA A 72 -10.76 -40.54 -4.58
N ALA A 73 -11.69 -39.69 -4.14
CA ALA A 73 -11.51 -38.85 -2.96
C ALA A 73 -11.44 -39.65 -1.64
N SER A 74 -11.92 -40.90 -1.63
CA SER A 74 -11.76 -41.83 -0.50
C SER A 74 -10.46 -42.64 -0.59
N SER A 75 -9.59 -42.38 -1.57
CA SER A 75 -8.31 -43.08 -1.74
C SER A 75 -7.35 -42.84 -0.56
N ASP A 76 -6.55 -43.86 -0.27
CA ASP A 76 -5.48 -43.80 0.72
C ASP A 76 -4.25 -43.03 0.22
N ASN A 77 -4.15 -42.80 -1.08
CA ASN A 77 -3.05 -42.04 -1.64
C ASN A 77 -3.26 -40.53 -1.47
N ILE A 78 -2.24 -39.88 -0.90
CA ILE A 78 -2.23 -38.45 -0.57
C ILE A 78 -2.60 -37.56 -1.77
N MET A 79 -1.99 -37.81 -2.93
CA MET A 79 -2.19 -36.96 -4.11
C MET A 79 -3.50 -37.27 -4.83
N VAL A 80 -3.90 -38.54 -4.90
CA VAL A 80 -5.19 -38.92 -5.48
C VAL A 80 -6.34 -38.30 -4.71
N GLN A 81 -6.33 -38.39 -3.37
CA GLN A 81 -7.34 -37.77 -2.53
C GLN A 81 -7.39 -36.24 -2.71
N TYR A 82 -6.23 -35.58 -2.79
CA TYR A 82 -6.15 -34.13 -3.02
C TYR A 82 -6.71 -33.72 -4.39
N HIS A 83 -6.26 -34.36 -5.47
CA HIS A 83 -6.73 -34.04 -6.83
C HIS A 83 -8.21 -34.38 -7.02
N ALA A 84 -8.70 -35.45 -6.39
CA ALA A 84 -10.10 -35.83 -6.44
C ALA A 84 -10.99 -34.82 -5.70
N LEU A 85 -10.59 -34.39 -4.50
CA LEU A 85 -11.27 -33.31 -3.79
C LEU A 85 -11.27 -32.02 -4.62
N GLY A 86 -10.16 -31.72 -5.29
CA GLY A 86 -10.07 -30.56 -6.17
C GLY A 86 -11.04 -30.60 -7.34
N LEU A 87 -11.07 -31.72 -8.07
CA LEU A 87 -12.02 -31.92 -9.16
C LEU A 87 -13.48 -31.82 -8.66
N LEU A 88 -13.81 -32.46 -7.54
CA LEU A 88 -15.14 -32.40 -6.94
C LEU A 88 -15.56 -30.98 -6.58
N TYR A 89 -14.65 -30.19 -5.98
CA TYR A 89 -14.92 -28.80 -5.65
C TYR A 89 -15.23 -28.00 -6.91
N TYR A 90 -14.39 -28.05 -7.94
CA TYR A 90 -14.63 -27.28 -9.17
C TYR A 90 -15.90 -27.70 -9.90
N LEU A 91 -16.29 -28.98 -9.82
CA LEU A 91 -17.55 -29.47 -10.36
C LEU A 91 -18.77 -28.99 -9.58
N ARG A 92 -18.63 -28.75 -8.27
CA ARG A 92 -19.72 -28.35 -7.36
C ARG A 92 -19.71 -26.88 -6.97
N LYS A 93 -18.69 -26.10 -7.33
CA LYS A 93 -18.48 -24.72 -6.82
C LYS A 93 -19.65 -23.77 -7.04
N ASN A 94 -20.48 -24.02 -8.06
CA ASN A 94 -21.67 -23.22 -8.37
C ASN A 94 -22.91 -23.62 -7.54
N ASP A 95 -22.85 -24.74 -6.82
CA ASP A 95 -23.92 -25.25 -5.95
C ASP A 95 -23.44 -25.26 -4.49
N ARG A 96 -23.83 -24.21 -3.76
CA ARG A 96 -23.45 -24.01 -2.36
C ARG A 96 -23.83 -25.19 -1.47
N LEU A 97 -25.02 -25.77 -1.67
CA LEU A 97 -25.49 -26.90 -0.87
C LEU A 97 -24.67 -28.17 -1.14
N ALA A 98 -24.28 -28.40 -2.40
CA ALA A 98 -23.41 -29.51 -2.75
C ALA A 98 -22.01 -29.37 -2.15
N VAL A 99 -21.45 -28.15 -2.11
CA VAL A 99 -20.16 -27.89 -1.45
C VAL A 99 -20.27 -28.08 0.07
N ALA A 100 -21.32 -27.55 0.71
CA ALA A 100 -21.53 -27.72 2.15
C ALA A 100 -21.68 -29.20 2.54
N LYS A 101 -22.46 -29.99 1.78
CA LYS A 101 -22.57 -31.44 1.97
C LYS A 101 -21.24 -32.16 1.80
N MET A 102 -20.42 -31.73 0.84
CA MET A 102 -19.09 -32.28 0.61
C MET A 102 -18.15 -32.03 1.80
N ILE A 103 -18.13 -30.80 2.33
CA ILE A 103 -17.36 -30.49 3.53
C ILE A 103 -17.81 -31.35 4.70
N ASN A 104 -19.11 -31.36 4.99
CA ASN A 104 -19.67 -32.14 6.10
C ASN A 104 -19.31 -33.63 6.02
N LYS A 105 -19.24 -34.20 4.81
CA LYS A 105 -18.79 -35.58 4.59
C LYS A 105 -17.32 -35.75 5.00
N PHE A 106 -16.42 -34.93 4.46
CA PHE A 106 -14.98 -35.08 4.69
C PHE A 106 -14.52 -34.66 6.07
N THR A 107 -15.23 -33.72 6.71
CA THR A 107 -15.03 -33.37 8.12
C THR A 107 -15.35 -34.56 9.03
N LYS A 108 -16.42 -35.32 8.75
CA LYS A 108 -16.80 -36.50 9.55
C LYS A 108 -15.95 -37.74 9.27
N SER A 109 -15.61 -38.00 8.00
CA SER A 109 -14.81 -39.18 7.64
C SER A 109 -13.32 -39.00 7.94
N GLY A 110 -12.86 -37.75 8.08
CA GLY A 110 -11.45 -37.40 8.10
C GLY A 110 -10.80 -37.52 6.72
N LEU A 111 -9.69 -36.82 6.56
CA LEU A 111 -8.81 -36.91 5.39
C LEU A 111 -7.45 -37.50 5.80
N LYS A 112 -6.77 -38.15 4.85
CA LYS A 112 -5.40 -38.67 5.01
C LYS A 112 -4.36 -37.70 4.44
N SER A 113 -4.73 -36.98 3.39
CA SER A 113 -3.87 -36.03 2.68
C SER A 113 -3.84 -34.67 3.37
N PRO A 114 -2.66 -34.15 3.78
CA PRO A 114 -2.56 -32.80 4.32
C PRO A 114 -2.85 -31.72 3.25
N PHE A 115 -2.56 -31.99 1.97
CA PHE A 115 -2.95 -31.09 0.87
C PHE A 115 -4.48 -31.00 0.72
N ALA A 116 -5.18 -32.14 0.89
CA ALA A 116 -6.64 -32.15 0.88
C ALA A 116 -7.22 -31.38 2.07
N TYR A 117 -6.62 -31.49 3.27
CA TYR A 117 -7.00 -30.65 4.40
C TYR A 117 -6.85 -29.16 4.10
N CYS A 118 -5.68 -28.73 3.59
CA CYS A 118 -5.47 -27.32 3.25
C CYS A 118 -6.49 -26.84 2.21
N MET A 119 -6.80 -27.66 1.21
CA MET A 119 -7.85 -27.34 0.24
C MET A 119 -9.23 -27.24 0.89
N LEU A 120 -9.58 -28.17 1.78
CA LEU A 120 -10.87 -28.17 2.46
C LEU A 120 -11.02 -26.95 3.38
N ILE A 121 -9.94 -26.54 4.07
CA ILE A 121 -9.88 -25.30 4.87
C ILE A 121 -10.15 -24.07 4.00
N ARG A 122 -9.51 -23.97 2.82
CA ARG A 122 -9.75 -22.84 1.89
C ARG A 122 -11.20 -22.79 1.40
N ILE A 123 -11.78 -23.94 1.10
CA ILE A 123 -13.18 -24.02 0.67
C ILE A 123 -14.11 -23.63 1.83
N ALA A 124 -13.84 -24.13 3.05
CA ALA A 124 -14.60 -23.79 4.25
C ALA A 124 -14.52 -22.30 4.58
N SER A 125 -13.33 -21.70 4.52
CA SER A 125 -13.11 -20.26 4.74
C SER A 125 -13.92 -19.42 3.76
N ARG A 126 -13.89 -19.76 2.46
CA ARG A 126 -14.67 -19.05 1.45
C ARG A 126 -16.18 -19.14 1.69
N LEU A 127 -16.69 -20.32 2.05
CA LEU A 127 -18.12 -20.47 2.37
C LEU A 127 -18.53 -19.74 3.64
N LEU A 128 -17.60 -19.62 4.59
CA LEU A 128 -17.80 -18.89 5.84
C LEU A 128 -17.89 -17.38 5.59
N GLU A 129 -17.03 -16.84 4.73
CA GLU A 129 -17.08 -15.43 4.28
C GLU A 129 -18.40 -15.08 3.59
N GLU A 130 -18.99 -16.02 2.84
CA GLU A 130 -20.29 -15.87 2.17
C GLU A 130 -21.50 -16.18 3.08
N SER A 131 -21.29 -16.48 4.37
CA SER A 131 -22.35 -16.85 5.33
C SER A 131 -22.55 -15.79 6.41
N ASP A 132 -23.81 -15.49 6.73
CA ASP A 132 -24.15 -14.57 7.82
C ASP A 132 -23.91 -15.18 9.22
N GLU A 133 -23.80 -16.52 9.31
CA GLU A 133 -23.58 -17.25 10.57
C GLU A 133 -22.19 -16.99 11.17
N GLY A 134 -21.21 -16.58 10.34
CA GLY A 134 -19.84 -16.30 10.77
C GLY A 134 -19.31 -17.37 11.72
N HIS A 135 -18.91 -16.95 12.92
CA HIS A 135 -18.27 -17.80 13.94
C HIS A 135 -19.19 -18.83 14.61
N THR A 136 -20.51 -18.74 14.42
CA THR A 136 -21.46 -19.76 14.92
C THR A 136 -21.61 -20.94 13.97
N SER A 137 -20.98 -20.87 12.81
CA SER A 137 -21.04 -21.92 11.80
C SER A 137 -20.19 -23.14 12.19
N PRO A 138 -20.69 -24.37 11.98
CA PRO A 138 -19.90 -25.60 12.13
C PRO A 138 -18.63 -25.64 11.26
N LEU A 139 -18.55 -24.78 10.24
CA LEU A 139 -17.36 -24.60 9.41
C LEU A 139 -16.22 -23.96 10.20
N PHE A 140 -16.52 -23.03 11.10
CA PHE A 140 -15.52 -22.41 11.97
C PHE A 140 -14.95 -23.45 12.94
N ASP A 141 -15.81 -24.24 13.61
CA ASP A 141 -15.39 -25.34 14.51
C ASP A 141 -14.46 -26.34 13.81
N PHE A 142 -14.71 -26.63 12.53
CA PHE A 142 -13.84 -27.48 11.74
C PHE A 142 -12.45 -26.84 11.52
N ILE A 143 -12.39 -25.56 11.14
CA ILE A 143 -11.12 -24.84 10.93
C ILE A 143 -10.36 -24.72 12.26
N GLU A 144 -11.03 -24.36 13.35
CA GLU A 144 -10.43 -24.31 14.68
C GLU A 144 -9.90 -25.69 15.11
N GLY A 145 -10.66 -26.76 14.87
CA GLY A 145 -10.22 -28.13 15.10
C GLY A 145 -8.96 -28.53 14.33
N CYS A 146 -8.76 -27.96 13.13
CA CYS A 146 -7.56 -28.19 12.33
C CYS A 146 -6.28 -27.58 12.93
N LEU A 147 -6.37 -26.66 13.90
CA LEU A 147 -5.21 -26.14 14.62
C LEU A 147 -4.48 -27.21 15.45
N ARG A 148 -5.15 -28.32 15.78
CA ARG A 148 -4.60 -29.46 16.52
C ARG A 148 -4.18 -30.62 15.62
N ASN A 149 -4.08 -30.40 14.31
CA ASN A 149 -3.68 -31.44 13.36
C ASN A 149 -2.21 -31.86 13.58
N LYS A 150 -1.86 -33.08 13.16
CA LYS A 150 -0.47 -33.58 13.22
C LYS A 150 0.47 -32.93 12.20
N HIS A 151 -0.07 -32.36 11.13
CA HIS A 151 0.72 -31.77 10.05
C HIS A 151 0.82 -30.25 10.18
N GLU A 152 2.03 -29.74 10.34
CA GLU A 152 2.32 -28.30 10.48
C GLU A 152 1.71 -27.44 9.36
N MET A 153 1.66 -27.94 8.12
CA MET A 153 1.06 -27.21 7.00
C MET A 153 -0.45 -27.01 7.15
N VAL A 154 -1.15 -28.00 7.73
CA VAL A 154 -2.60 -27.93 7.97
C VAL A 154 -2.89 -26.97 9.11
N ILE A 155 -2.08 -27.06 10.17
CA ILE A 155 -2.12 -26.16 11.31
C ILE A 155 -1.93 -24.70 10.87
N TYR A 156 -0.91 -24.44 10.03
CA TYR A 156 -0.65 -23.10 9.50
C TYR A 156 -1.78 -22.59 8.61
N GLU A 157 -2.28 -23.43 7.68
CA GLU A 157 -3.39 -23.04 6.80
C GLU A 157 -4.65 -22.70 7.62
N ALA A 158 -4.96 -23.47 8.67
CA ALA A 158 -6.06 -23.20 9.58
C ALA A 158 -5.89 -21.87 10.33
N ALA A 159 -4.70 -21.63 10.90
CA ALA A 159 -4.40 -20.37 11.59
C ALA A 159 -4.50 -19.17 10.64
N SER A 160 -3.98 -19.31 9.42
CA SER A 160 -4.06 -18.28 8.38
C SER A 160 -5.50 -18.01 7.98
N ALA A 161 -6.33 -19.04 7.78
CA ALA A 161 -7.75 -18.89 7.46
C ALA A 161 -8.49 -18.09 8.53
N ILE A 162 -8.36 -18.47 9.81
CA ILE A 162 -9.00 -17.76 10.95
C ILE A 162 -8.61 -16.27 10.98
N ILE A 163 -7.34 -15.95 10.72
CA ILE A 163 -6.84 -14.58 10.74
C ILE A 163 -7.37 -13.71 9.59
N HIS A 164 -7.66 -14.31 8.43
CA HIS A 164 -8.14 -13.57 7.27
C HIS A 164 -9.67 -13.44 7.22
N LEU A 165 -10.41 -14.13 8.09
CA LEU A 165 -11.86 -13.99 8.18
C LEU A 165 -12.26 -12.54 8.58
N PRO A 166 -13.32 -12.00 7.97
CA PRO A 166 -13.84 -10.68 8.31
C PRO A 166 -14.47 -10.71 9.72
N ASN A 167 -14.36 -9.60 10.45
CA ASN A 167 -14.99 -9.42 11.77
C ASN A 167 -14.59 -10.46 12.84
N CYS A 168 -13.35 -10.95 12.83
CA CYS A 168 -12.82 -11.78 13.91
C CYS A 168 -12.62 -10.98 15.21
N THR A 169 -13.10 -11.54 16.31
CA THR A 169 -12.87 -11.03 17.67
C THR A 169 -11.51 -11.49 18.21
N ALA A 170 -11.00 -10.78 19.22
CA ALA A 170 -9.74 -11.16 19.88
C ALA A 170 -9.79 -12.59 20.49
N ARG A 171 -10.98 -13.06 20.90
CA ARG A 171 -11.18 -14.40 21.46
C ARG A 171 -11.00 -15.48 20.39
N GLU A 172 -11.54 -15.26 19.20
CA GLU A 172 -11.44 -16.21 18.06
C GLU A 172 -10.04 -16.23 17.46
N LEU A 173 -9.29 -15.11 17.55
CA LEU A 173 -7.90 -15.06 17.11
C LEU A 173 -6.95 -15.78 18.06
N ALA A 174 -7.26 -15.89 19.35
CA ALA A 174 -6.34 -16.38 20.37
C ALA A 174 -5.78 -17.81 20.08
N PRO A 175 -6.59 -18.80 19.66
CA PRO A 175 -6.07 -20.12 19.29
C PRO A 175 -5.10 -20.08 18.11
N ALA A 176 -5.43 -19.31 17.07
CA ALA A 176 -4.58 -19.16 15.89
C ALA A 176 -3.26 -18.47 16.24
N VAL A 177 -3.31 -17.40 17.04
CA VAL A 177 -2.11 -16.67 17.51
C VAL A 177 -1.22 -17.56 18.37
N SER A 178 -1.79 -18.37 19.26
CA SER A 178 -1.03 -19.30 20.12
C SER A 178 -0.23 -20.34 19.31
N VAL A 179 -0.82 -20.85 18.23
CA VAL A 179 -0.13 -21.75 17.30
C VAL A 179 0.98 -21.03 16.54
N LEU A 180 0.73 -19.82 16.04
CA LEU A 180 1.76 -19.04 15.35
C LEU A 180 2.92 -18.68 16.30
N GLN A 181 2.63 -18.40 17.57
CA GLN A 181 3.64 -18.21 18.61
C GLN A 181 4.55 -19.44 18.74
N LEU A 182 3.97 -20.65 18.77
CA LEU A 182 4.75 -21.89 18.79
C LEU A 182 5.67 -22.01 17.55
N PHE A 183 5.17 -21.61 16.39
CA PHE A 183 5.96 -21.63 15.15
C PHE A 183 7.10 -20.61 15.12
N CYS A 184 7.03 -19.51 15.87
CA CYS A 184 8.16 -18.58 16.04
C CYS A 184 9.40 -19.30 16.61
N SER A 185 9.21 -20.27 17.49
CA SER A 185 10.29 -21.06 18.12
C SER A 185 10.66 -22.34 17.33
N SER A 186 10.15 -22.50 16.10
CA SER A 186 10.43 -23.68 15.29
C SER A 186 11.89 -23.74 14.82
N PRO A 187 12.53 -24.93 14.75
CA PRO A 187 13.84 -25.07 14.10
C PRO A 187 13.79 -24.85 12.58
N LYS A 188 12.60 -24.89 11.95
CA LYS A 188 12.41 -24.74 10.50
C LYS A 188 12.25 -23.27 10.12
N PRO A 189 13.18 -22.66 9.35
CA PRO A 189 13.08 -21.25 8.97
C PRO A 189 11.79 -20.90 8.21
N ALA A 190 11.27 -21.82 7.39
CA ALA A 190 10.03 -21.62 6.65
C ALA A 190 8.81 -21.41 7.57
N LEU A 191 8.73 -22.14 8.70
CA LEU A 191 7.65 -21.99 9.67
C LEU A 191 7.78 -20.70 10.46
N ARG A 192 9.01 -20.37 10.90
CA ARG A 192 9.28 -19.09 11.58
C ARG A 192 8.90 -17.91 10.68
N TYR A 193 9.33 -17.92 9.42
CA TYR A 193 8.98 -16.90 8.45
C TYR A 193 7.46 -16.79 8.24
N ALA A 194 6.79 -17.91 8.00
CA ALA A 194 5.34 -17.95 7.81
C ALA A 194 4.58 -17.42 9.04
N ALA A 195 5.04 -17.77 10.24
CA ALA A 195 4.46 -17.31 11.50
C ALA A 195 4.62 -15.79 11.68
N VAL A 196 5.84 -15.27 11.62
CA VAL A 196 6.11 -13.84 11.81
C VAL A 196 5.42 -13.00 10.74
N ARG A 197 5.42 -13.44 9.47
CA ARG A 197 4.70 -12.75 8.39
C ARG A 197 3.20 -12.64 8.68
N THR A 198 2.60 -13.70 9.23
CA THR A 198 1.17 -13.73 9.54
C THR A 198 0.87 -12.89 10.78
N LEU A 199 1.70 -12.99 11.83
CA LEU A 199 1.60 -12.14 13.04
C LEU A 199 1.75 -10.65 12.70
N ASN A 200 2.63 -10.28 11.76
CA ASN A 200 2.78 -8.90 11.32
C ASN A 200 1.49 -8.34 10.71
N LYS A 201 0.77 -9.17 9.92
CA LYS A 201 -0.55 -8.81 9.37
C LYS A 201 -1.59 -8.65 10.48
N VAL A 202 -1.62 -9.56 11.46
CA VAL A 202 -2.53 -9.45 12.62
C VAL A 202 -2.23 -8.17 13.40
N ALA A 203 -0.96 -7.84 13.62
CA ALA A 203 -0.55 -6.66 14.38
C ALA A 203 -1.00 -5.34 13.73
N MET A 204 -1.32 -5.31 12.43
CA MET A 204 -1.91 -4.13 11.77
C MET A 204 -3.37 -3.91 12.15
N LYS A 205 -4.13 -4.98 12.43
CA LYS A 205 -5.58 -4.91 12.74
C LYS A 205 -5.88 -5.07 14.23
N HIS A 206 -5.17 -5.96 14.91
CA HIS A 206 -5.35 -6.33 16.30
C HIS A 206 -4.00 -6.41 17.05
N PRO A 207 -3.32 -5.28 17.30
CA PRO A 207 -2.01 -5.27 17.97
C PRO A 207 -2.01 -5.99 19.33
N SER A 208 -3.09 -5.83 20.12
CA SER A 208 -3.21 -6.41 21.46
C SER A 208 -3.22 -7.94 21.48
N ALA A 209 -3.72 -8.57 20.41
CA ALA A 209 -3.74 -10.03 20.30
C ALA A 209 -2.33 -10.62 20.15
N VAL A 210 -1.40 -9.87 19.55
CA VAL A 210 -0.04 -10.32 19.23
C VAL A 210 0.95 -10.04 20.36
N THR A 211 0.62 -9.18 21.33
CA THR A 211 1.50 -8.81 22.44
C THR A 211 2.06 -10.01 23.22
N ALA A 212 1.28 -11.10 23.32
CA ALA A 212 1.72 -12.34 23.96
C ALA A 212 2.94 -12.98 23.28
N CYS A 213 3.15 -12.71 21.98
CA CYS A 213 4.26 -13.23 21.18
C CYS A 213 5.52 -12.35 21.23
N ASN A 214 5.51 -11.21 21.94
CA ASN A 214 6.61 -10.24 21.88
C ASN A 214 7.95 -10.84 22.33
N LEU A 215 7.97 -11.70 23.35
CA LEU A 215 9.20 -12.36 23.80
C LEU A 215 9.78 -13.30 22.73
N ASP A 216 8.93 -14.09 22.08
CA ASP A 216 9.35 -14.97 20.99
C ASP A 216 9.84 -14.17 19.78
N LEU A 217 9.16 -13.06 19.45
CA LEU A 217 9.55 -12.16 18.36
C LEU A 217 10.88 -11.45 18.65
N GLU A 218 11.17 -11.08 19.89
CA GLU A 218 12.45 -10.48 20.28
C GLU A 218 13.63 -11.44 20.05
N ASN A 219 13.44 -12.73 20.31
CA ASN A 219 14.45 -13.75 20.02
C ASN A 219 14.71 -13.91 18.51
N LEU A 220 13.76 -13.52 17.65
CA LEU A 220 13.88 -13.59 16.21
C LEU A 220 14.58 -12.38 15.58
N ILE A 221 14.85 -11.32 16.35
CA ILE A 221 15.65 -10.17 15.86
C ILE A 221 17.06 -10.63 15.46
N THR A 222 17.60 -11.62 16.17
CA THR A 222 18.93 -12.20 15.90
C THR A 222 18.88 -13.44 15.00
N ASP A 223 17.76 -13.69 14.31
CA ASP A 223 17.64 -14.82 13.38
C ASP A 223 18.62 -14.66 12.19
N SER A 224 19.23 -15.76 11.77
CA SER A 224 20.14 -15.78 10.62
C SER A 224 19.46 -15.38 9.31
N ASN A 225 18.14 -15.57 9.21
CA ASN A 225 17.35 -15.10 8.08
C ASN A 225 16.89 -13.65 8.32
N ARG A 226 17.49 -12.72 7.55
CA ARG A 226 17.19 -11.28 7.62
C ARG A 226 15.73 -10.92 7.37
N SER A 227 15.02 -11.69 6.54
CA SER A 227 13.59 -11.46 6.30
C SER A 227 12.75 -11.75 7.56
N ILE A 228 13.13 -12.77 8.34
CA ILE A 228 12.46 -13.12 9.60
C ILE A 228 12.73 -12.01 10.63
N ALA A 229 13.99 -11.63 10.80
CA ALA A 229 14.38 -10.57 11.73
C ALA A 229 13.70 -9.23 11.42
N THR A 230 13.67 -8.84 10.15
CA THR A 230 13.00 -7.59 9.71
C THR A 230 11.50 -7.63 10.02
N LEU A 231 10.82 -8.73 9.71
CA LEU A 231 9.39 -8.88 10.02
C LEU A 231 9.16 -8.92 11.53
N ALA A 232 10.07 -9.49 12.33
CA ALA A 232 9.98 -9.53 13.78
C ALA A 232 10.09 -8.13 14.37
N ILE A 233 11.09 -7.34 13.96
CA ILE A 233 11.25 -5.93 14.34
C ILE A 233 10.00 -5.14 13.97
N THR A 234 9.54 -5.25 12.73
CA THR A 234 8.36 -4.52 12.26
C THR A 234 7.10 -4.90 13.05
N THR A 235 7.00 -6.16 13.50
CA THR A 235 5.88 -6.62 14.34
C THR A 235 5.99 -6.04 15.75
N LEU A 236 7.18 -6.12 16.36
CA LEU A 236 7.46 -5.59 17.69
C LEU A 236 7.25 -4.08 17.80
N LEU A 237 7.57 -3.31 16.75
CA LEU A 237 7.31 -1.87 16.75
C LEU A 237 5.80 -1.56 16.75
N LYS A 238 4.96 -2.44 16.20
CA LYS A 238 3.49 -2.29 16.22
C LYS A 238 2.87 -2.73 17.55
N THR A 239 3.39 -3.81 18.13
CA THR A 239 2.86 -4.46 19.34
C THR A 239 3.56 -4.01 20.64
N GLY A 240 4.65 -3.26 20.54
CA GLY A 240 5.46 -2.81 21.66
C GLY A 240 4.68 -1.92 22.61
N SER A 241 4.94 -2.09 23.91
CA SER A 241 4.49 -1.21 24.99
C SER A 241 5.51 -0.11 25.25
N GLU A 242 5.09 0.99 25.90
CA GLU A 242 5.98 2.09 26.30
C GLU A 242 7.22 1.61 27.09
N SER A 243 7.06 0.58 27.93
CA SER A 243 8.15 -0.02 28.71
C SER A 243 9.18 -0.80 27.89
N SER A 244 8.80 -1.29 26.71
CA SER A 244 9.67 -2.10 25.85
C SER A 244 10.52 -1.27 24.88
N VAL A 245 10.14 -0.01 24.64
CA VAL A 245 10.77 0.87 23.63
C VAL A 245 12.29 0.95 23.82
N ASP A 246 12.75 1.20 25.05
CA ASP A 246 14.17 1.32 25.37
C ASP A 246 14.98 0.06 25.02
N ARG A 247 14.41 -1.13 25.29
CA ARG A 247 15.04 -2.41 24.98
C ARG A 247 15.04 -2.68 23.48
N LEU A 248 13.91 -2.43 22.81
CA LEU A 248 13.75 -2.62 21.37
C LEU A 248 14.74 -1.74 20.58
N MET A 249 14.84 -0.45 20.90
CA MET A 249 15.78 0.45 20.22
C MET A 249 17.23 -0.04 20.32
N LYS A 250 17.65 -0.54 21.49
CA LYS A 250 19.00 -1.10 21.68
C LYS A 250 19.25 -2.34 20.81
N GLN A 251 18.28 -3.26 20.73
CA GLN A 251 18.41 -4.47 19.92
C GLN A 251 18.40 -4.17 18.41
N ILE A 252 17.56 -3.22 17.99
CA ILE A 252 17.43 -2.82 16.59
C ILE A 252 18.71 -2.11 16.11
N SER A 253 19.40 -1.36 16.97
CA SER A 253 20.65 -0.62 16.61
C SER A 253 21.70 -1.51 15.96
N THR A 254 21.94 -2.69 16.53
CA THR A 254 22.95 -3.63 16.02
C THR A 254 22.52 -4.27 14.70
N PHE A 255 21.21 -4.45 14.50
CA PHE A 255 20.68 -5.09 13.30
C PHE A 255 20.61 -4.12 12.10
N VAL A 256 20.26 -2.86 12.35
CA VAL A 256 20.05 -1.83 11.31
C VAL A 256 21.31 -1.53 10.51
N SER A 257 22.50 -1.63 11.13
CA SER A 257 23.77 -1.45 10.43
C SER A 257 24.08 -2.57 9.44
N GLU A 258 23.46 -3.74 9.57
CA GLU A 258 23.74 -4.94 8.76
C GLU A 258 22.76 -5.16 7.60
N ILE A 259 21.77 -4.27 7.41
CA ILE A 259 20.71 -4.38 6.40
C ILE A 259 20.80 -3.31 5.32
N SER A 260 20.14 -3.55 4.18
CA SER A 260 20.08 -2.57 3.07
C SER A 260 19.24 -1.35 3.44
N ASP A 261 19.50 -0.24 2.76
CA ASP A 261 18.81 1.04 2.99
C ASP A 261 17.29 0.95 2.80
N GLU A 262 16.81 0.12 1.88
CA GLU A 262 15.37 -0.17 1.71
C GLU A 262 14.73 -0.68 3.00
N PHE A 263 15.38 -1.64 3.68
CA PHE A 263 14.88 -2.15 4.96
C PHE A 263 15.05 -1.13 6.08
N LYS A 264 16.12 -0.32 6.06
CA LYS A 264 16.29 0.76 7.04
C LYS A 264 15.16 1.79 6.94
N VAL A 265 14.70 2.13 5.73
CA VAL A 265 13.54 3.03 5.53
C VAL A 265 12.29 2.47 6.21
N VAL A 266 12.01 1.17 6.09
CA VAL A 266 10.86 0.53 6.77
C VAL A 266 10.97 0.63 8.29
N VAL A 267 12.18 0.47 8.84
CA VAL A 267 12.44 0.64 10.28
C VAL A 267 12.17 2.09 10.72
N VAL A 268 12.63 3.08 9.95
CA VAL A 268 12.41 4.50 10.24
C VAL A 268 10.91 4.85 10.25
N GLN A 269 10.15 4.35 9.27
CA GLN A 269 8.69 4.53 9.23
C GLN A 269 7.99 3.92 10.45
N ALA A 270 8.43 2.74 10.89
CA ALA A 270 7.89 2.10 12.07
C ALA A 270 8.25 2.85 13.38
N ILE A 271 9.44 3.47 13.45
CA ILE A 271 9.83 4.35 14.56
C ILE A 271 9.01 5.64 14.56
N SER A 272 8.71 6.22 13.40
CA SER A 272 7.83 7.38 13.28
C SER A 272 6.45 7.10 13.89
N ALA A 273 5.84 5.97 13.52
CA ALA A 273 4.57 5.53 14.09
C ALA A 273 4.66 5.29 15.61
N LEU A 274 5.79 4.78 16.10
CA LEU A 274 6.02 4.57 17.53
C LEU A 274 6.15 5.91 18.30
N CYS A 275 6.78 6.92 17.70
CA CYS A 275 6.88 8.27 18.26
C CYS A 275 5.49 8.90 18.44
N GLN A 276 4.63 8.74 17.44
CA GLN A 276 3.25 9.22 17.51
C GLN A 276 2.44 8.49 18.59
N LYS A 277 2.68 7.18 18.77
CA LYS A 277 1.99 6.35 19.76
C LYS A 277 2.47 6.59 21.20
N TYR A 278 3.77 6.83 21.39
CA TYR A 278 4.38 7.07 22.71
C TYR A 278 5.20 8.36 22.75
N PRO A 279 4.56 9.55 22.72
CA PRO A 279 5.26 10.83 22.62
C PRO A 279 6.26 11.08 23.74
N ARG A 280 6.01 10.57 24.96
CA ARG A 280 6.91 10.71 26.13
C ARG A 280 8.27 10.03 25.97
N LYS A 281 8.39 9.09 25.02
CA LYS A 281 9.64 8.37 24.73
C LYS A 281 10.44 9.02 23.58
N HIS A 282 10.02 10.19 23.09
CA HIS A 282 10.66 10.87 21.96
C HIS A 282 12.18 11.01 22.11
N THR A 283 12.69 11.31 23.31
CA THR A 283 14.14 11.47 23.55
C THR A 283 14.94 10.24 23.12
N VAL A 284 14.47 9.04 23.45
CA VAL A 284 15.16 7.78 23.12
C VAL A 284 15.11 7.53 21.62
N MET A 285 13.93 7.71 21.01
CA MET A 285 13.73 7.48 19.57
C MET A 285 14.47 8.50 18.71
N MET A 286 14.52 9.77 19.12
CA MET A 286 15.28 10.81 18.43
C MET A 286 16.78 10.61 18.55
N THR A 287 17.29 10.21 19.72
CA THR A 287 18.71 9.87 19.88
C THR A 287 19.09 8.72 18.96
N PHE A 288 18.21 7.72 18.86
CA PHE A 288 18.38 6.59 17.94
C PHE A 288 18.39 7.02 16.47
N LEU A 289 17.41 7.82 16.04
CA LEU A 289 17.34 8.39 14.69
C LEU A 289 18.57 9.28 14.37
N SER A 290 19.03 10.06 15.33
CA SER A 290 20.22 10.90 15.19
C SER A 290 21.48 10.06 14.97
N ASN A 291 21.64 8.94 15.68
CA ASN A 291 22.79 8.05 15.47
C ASN A 291 22.74 7.43 14.06
N MET A 292 21.57 6.93 13.66
CA MET A 292 21.31 6.43 12.31
C MET A 292 21.55 7.48 11.21
N LEU A 293 21.28 8.75 11.52
CA LEU A 293 21.51 9.88 10.60
C LEU A 293 23.00 10.21 10.43
N ARG A 294 23.89 9.77 11.34
CA ARG A 294 25.35 9.95 11.19
C ARG A 294 26.00 8.82 10.40
N ASP A 295 25.52 7.59 10.54
CA ASP A 295 26.09 6.41 9.88
C ASP A 295 25.97 6.47 8.35
N ASP A 296 26.85 5.83 7.59
CA ASP A 296 26.75 5.85 6.12
C ASP A 296 25.39 5.33 5.60
N GLY A 297 24.88 5.96 4.54
CA GLY A 297 23.66 5.52 3.88
C GLY A 297 23.22 6.43 2.74
N GLY A 298 22.39 5.90 1.86
CA GLY A 298 21.88 6.57 0.68
C GLY A 298 20.84 7.65 0.96
N PHE A 299 20.57 8.45 -0.06
CA PHE A 299 19.71 9.63 0.02
C PHE A 299 18.30 9.34 0.57
N GLU A 300 17.59 8.33 0.04
CA GLU A 300 16.21 8.02 0.45
C GLU A 300 16.12 7.60 1.93
N TYR A 301 17.11 6.86 2.41
CA TYR A 301 17.21 6.49 3.82
C TYR A 301 17.44 7.71 4.72
N LYS A 302 18.41 8.57 4.36
CA LYS A 302 18.68 9.82 5.08
C LYS A 302 17.47 10.76 5.08
N ARG A 303 16.80 10.88 3.93
CA ARG A 303 15.56 11.65 3.77
C ARG A 303 14.47 11.14 4.71
N ALA A 304 14.23 9.83 4.76
CA ALA A 304 13.23 9.25 5.64
C ALA A 304 13.51 9.58 7.12
N ILE A 305 14.78 9.57 7.54
CA ILE A 305 15.16 9.94 8.91
C ILE A 305 14.91 11.43 9.18
N VAL A 306 15.36 12.31 8.27
CA VAL A 306 15.16 13.76 8.40
C VAL A 306 13.66 14.09 8.47
N ASP A 307 12.84 13.48 7.60
CA ASP A 307 11.40 13.67 7.57
C ASP A 307 10.73 13.20 8.87
N CYS A 308 11.20 12.07 9.42
CA CYS A 308 10.75 11.56 10.71
C CYS A 308 11.11 12.53 11.86
N ILE A 309 12.35 13.03 11.92
CA ILE A 309 12.77 14.00 12.94
C ILE A 309 11.96 15.31 12.83
N ILE A 310 11.71 15.79 11.61
CA ILE A 310 10.88 16.98 11.37
C ILE A 310 9.47 16.77 11.91
N SER A 311 8.83 15.64 11.59
CA SER A 311 7.50 15.30 12.11
C SER A 311 7.48 15.27 13.65
N ILE A 312 8.51 14.72 14.30
CA ILE A 312 8.61 14.72 15.77
C ILE A 312 8.72 16.15 16.34
N ILE A 313 9.55 17.01 15.73
CA ILE A 313 9.73 18.43 16.12
C ILE A 313 8.41 19.21 15.99
N GLU A 314 7.62 18.93 14.95
CA GLU A 314 6.35 19.58 14.68
C GLU A 314 5.24 19.11 15.64
N GLU A 315 5.19 17.81 15.94
CA GLU A 315 4.16 17.22 16.82
C GLU A 315 4.45 17.41 18.32
N ASN A 316 5.72 17.52 18.73
CA ASN A 316 6.10 17.60 20.14
C ASN A 316 7.01 18.81 20.46
N PRO A 317 6.48 19.85 21.13
CA PRO A 317 7.26 21.02 21.55
C PRO A 317 8.49 20.70 22.40
N ASP A 318 8.42 19.70 23.28
CA ASP A 318 9.53 19.33 24.19
C ASP A 318 10.72 18.73 23.42
N SER A 319 10.48 18.27 22.19
CA SER A 319 11.49 17.69 21.31
C SER A 319 12.23 18.72 20.45
N LYS A 320 11.75 19.98 20.40
CA LYS A 320 12.25 20.97 19.44
C LYS A 320 13.74 21.25 19.59
N GLU A 321 14.21 21.55 20.79
CA GLU A 321 15.62 21.91 20.99
C GLU A 321 16.57 20.75 20.67
N SER A 322 16.24 19.53 21.08
CA SER A 322 17.06 18.35 20.79
C SER A 322 17.04 18.00 19.31
N GLY A 323 15.87 18.04 18.66
CA GLY A 323 15.72 17.74 17.24
C GLY A 323 16.46 18.73 16.36
N LEU A 324 16.31 20.03 16.63
CA LEU A 324 17.06 21.06 15.91
C LEU A 324 18.56 20.92 16.14
N ALA A 325 19.01 20.53 17.33
CA ALA A 325 20.43 20.28 17.60
C ALA A 325 20.99 19.12 16.77
N HIS A 326 20.27 17.99 16.71
CA HIS A 326 20.67 16.83 15.90
C HIS A 326 20.73 17.17 14.40
N LEU A 327 19.75 17.92 13.89
CA LEU A 327 19.74 18.35 12.49
C LEU A 327 20.85 19.38 12.21
N CYS A 328 21.16 20.28 13.16
CA CYS A 328 22.27 21.22 13.02
C CYS A 328 23.62 20.51 12.90
N GLU A 329 23.82 19.46 13.69
CA GLU A 329 25.04 18.65 13.62
C GLU A 329 25.13 17.88 12.30
N PHE A 330 24.01 17.31 11.82
CA PHE A 330 24.00 16.62 10.53
C PHE A 330 24.35 17.53 9.36
N ILE A 331 23.86 18.78 9.32
CA ILE A 331 24.21 19.71 8.24
C ILE A 331 25.66 20.21 8.32
N GLU A 332 26.44 19.90 9.36
CA GLU A 332 27.87 20.26 9.40
C GLU A 332 28.69 19.53 8.34
N ASP A 333 28.36 18.27 8.07
CA ASP A 333 29.05 17.38 7.14
C ASP A 333 28.06 16.73 6.13
N CYS A 334 26.98 17.43 5.77
CA CYS A 334 25.95 16.88 4.89
C CYS A 334 26.33 16.99 3.42
N GLU A 335 26.45 15.85 2.74
CA GLU A 335 26.75 15.80 1.29
C GLU A 335 25.51 16.05 0.41
N HIS A 336 24.30 16.02 1.00
CA HIS A 336 23.03 16.08 0.25
C HIS A 336 22.43 17.48 0.27
N THR A 337 22.59 18.21 -0.85
CA THR A 337 22.07 19.58 -1.04
C THR A 337 20.57 19.71 -0.71
N VAL A 338 19.74 18.75 -1.15
CA VAL A 338 18.28 18.77 -0.89
C VAL A 338 17.95 18.64 0.60
N LEU A 339 18.71 17.84 1.35
CA LEU A 339 18.49 17.69 2.79
C LEU A 339 18.99 18.91 3.56
N ALA A 340 20.18 19.42 3.21
CA ALA A 340 20.73 20.63 3.82
C ALA A 340 19.80 21.83 3.65
N THR A 341 19.29 22.06 2.43
CA THR A 341 18.32 23.14 2.14
C THR A 341 17.02 22.97 2.91
N LYS A 342 16.48 21.75 3.00
CA LYS A 342 15.27 21.45 3.79
C LYS A 342 15.46 21.72 5.28
N ILE A 343 16.59 21.31 5.85
CA ILE A 343 16.90 21.54 7.26
C ILE A 343 17.12 23.04 7.53
N LEU A 344 17.81 23.77 6.64
CA LEU A 344 17.97 25.22 6.77
C LEU A 344 16.63 25.95 6.73
N HIS A 345 15.70 25.50 5.87
CA HIS A 345 14.34 26.04 5.84
C HIS A 345 13.62 25.83 7.19
N LEU A 346 13.70 24.63 7.76
CA LEU A 346 13.16 24.32 9.08
C LEU A 346 13.80 25.19 10.17
N LEU A 347 15.13 25.32 10.17
CA LEU A 347 15.86 26.16 11.13
C LEU A 347 15.43 27.61 11.06
N GLY A 348 15.19 28.16 9.85
CA GLY A 348 14.65 29.51 9.70
C GLY A 348 13.21 29.65 10.21
N ARG A 349 12.41 28.57 10.24
CA ARG A 349 11.02 28.58 10.71
C ARG A 349 10.91 28.41 12.22
N GLU A 350 11.60 27.42 12.79
CA GLU A 350 11.50 27.03 14.20
C GLU A 350 12.60 27.63 15.07
N GLY A 351 13.83 27.77 14.55
CA GLY A 351 14.99 28.26 15.29
C GLY A 351 14.79 29.64 15.94
N PRO A 352 14.18 30.64 15.26
CA PRO A 352 13.89 31.94 15.86
C PRO A 352 12.95 31.90 17.07
N ARG A 353 12.15 30.83 17.21
CA ARG A 353 11.14 30.65 18.27
C ARG A 353 11.68 29.87 19.47
N THR A 354 12.93 29.43 19.42
CA THR A 354 13.58 28.73 20.53
C THR A 354 13.99 29.70 21.64
N PRO A 355 14.22 29.22 22.88
CA PRO A 355 14.71 30.05 23.98
C PRO A 355 16.06 30.74 23.69
N ASN A 356 16.94 30.10 22.91
CA ASN A 356 18.28 30.62 22.57
C ASN A 356 18.53 30.65 21.05
N PRO A 357 17.92 31.58 20.29
CA PRO A 357 18.02 31.58 18.83
C PRO A 357 19.43 31.86 18.29
N SER A 358 20.26 32.59 19.05
CA SER A 358 21.63 32.96 18.65
C SER A 358 22.53 31.75 18.39
N LYS A 359 22.31 30.64 19.09
CA LYS A 359 23.06 29.38 18.93
C LYS A 359 22.97 28.85 17.49
N TYR A 360 21.78 28.94 16.89
CA TYR A 360 21.50 28.38 15.56
C TYR A 360 22.09 29.22 14.42
N ILE A 361 22.27 30.53 14.63
CA ILE A 361 22.87 31.43 13.64
C ILE A 361 24.27 30.96 13.24
N ARG A 362 25.07 30.42 14.17
CA ARG A 362 26.40 29.89 13.87
C ARG A 362 26.35 28.77 12.82
N PHE A 363 25.46 27.80 13.03
CA PHE A 363 25.30 26.67 12.11
C PHE A 363 24.83 27.12 10.73
N VAL A 364 23.87 28.05 10.69
CA VAL A 364 23.38 28.62 9.43
C VAL A 364 24.47 29.42 8.71
N PHE A 365 25.22 30.26 9.42
CA PHE A 365 26.24 31.11 8.82
C PHE A 365 27.43 30.32 8.27
N ASN A 366 27.86 29.25 8.94
CA ASN A 366 28.95 28.41 8.43
C ASN A 366 28.61 27.82 7.04
N ARG A 367 27.33 27.50 6.79
CA ARG A 367 26.84 27.01 5.49
C ARG A 367 26.86 28.07 4.41
N VAL A 368 26.78 29.36 4.75
CA VAL A 368 26.89 30.47 3.78
C VAL A 368 28.30 30.54 3.18
N VAL A 369 29.33 30.06 3.88
CA VAL A 369 30.74 30.21 3.45
C VAL A 369 31.26 28.96 2.75
N LEU A 370 30.84 27.77 3.21
CA LEU A 370 31.51 26.51 2.88
C LEU A 370 30.79 25.66 1.82
N GLU A 371 29.57 26.04 1.43
CA GLU A 371 28.67 25.19 0.66
C GLU A 371 28.40 25.72 -0.75
N ASN A 372 27.72 24.91 -1.57
CA ASN A 372 27.25 25.33 -2.89
C ASN A 372 26.18 26.42 -2.82
N GLU A 373 25.97 27.10 -3.94
CA GLU A 373 25.03 28.20 -4.14
C GLU A 373 23.62 27.91 -3.62
N ALA A 374 23.06 26.72 -3.87
CA ALA A 374 21.70 26.38 -3.42
C ALA A 374 21.58 26.31 -1.88
N VAL A 375 22.59 25.77 -1.19
CA VAL A 375 22.62 25.72 0.27
C VAL A 375 22.86 27.12 0.86
N ARG A 376 23.79 27.90 0.28
CA ARG A 376 24.06 29.28 0.71
C ARG A 376 22.82 30.17 0.59
N ALA A 377 22.10 30.04 -0.52
CA ALA A 377 20.84 30.69 -0.80
C ALA A 377 19.73 30.38 0.22
N ALA A 378 19.63 29.12 0.64
CA ALA A 378 18.71 28.69 1.71
C ALA A 378 19.14 29.25 3.08
N ALA A 379 20.45 29.27 3.37
CA ALA A 379 20.98 29.81 4.61
C ALA A 379 20.74 31.32 4.74
N VAL A 380 20.88 32.10 3.67
CA VAL A 380 20.53 33.52 3.62
C VAL A 380 19.04 33.74 3.95
N SER A 381 18.15 32.91 3.39
CA SER A 381 16.72 32.94 3.72
C SER A 381 16.45 32.65 5.19
N ALA A 382 17.16 31.67 5.77
CA ALA A 382 17.04 31.33 7.18
C ALA A 382 17.49 32.50 8.07
N LEU A 383 18.67 33.09 7.80
CA LEU A 383 19.18 34.27 8.52
C LEU A 383 18.17 35.43 8.49
N ALA A 384 17.56 35.69 7.35
CA ALA A 384 16.55 36.73 7.22
C ALA A 384 15.36 36.50 8.16
N LYS A 385 14.88 35.25 8.29
CA LYS A 385 13.81 34.88 9.23
C LYS A 385 14.22 35.09 10.70
N PHE A 386 15.48 34.81 11.07
CA PHE A 386 16.00 35.14 12.41
C PHE A 386 15.95 36.64 12.68
N GLY A 387 16.42 37.47 11.74
CA GLY A 387 16.40 38.93 11.87
C GLY A 387 14.98 39.51 11.89
N ALA A 388 14.05 38.90 11.17
CA ALA A 388 12.65 39.33 11.11
C ALA A 388 11.86 39.05 12.40
N GLN A 389 12.17 37.95 13.11
CA GLN A 389 11.44 37.53 14.31
C GLN A 389 12.12 37.99 15.62
N ASN A 390 13.45 38.23 15.62
CA ASN A 390 14.21 38.59 16.82
C ASN A 390 14.92 39.93 16.66
N GLU A 391 14.34 40.99 17.23
CA GLU A 391 14.88 42.36 17.14
C GLU A 391 16.29 42.48 17.74
N CYS A 392 16.59 41.75 18.83
CA CYS A 392 17.91 41.75 19.45
C CYS A 392 19.01 41.17 18.54
N LEU A 393 18.65 40.26 17.63
CA LEU A 393 19.60 39.60 16.71
C LEU A 393 19.70 40.32 15.35
N LEU A 394 18.78 41.23 15.07
CA LEU A 394 18.71 41.97 13.81
C LEU A 394 20.03 42.68 13.44
N PRO A 395 20.74 43.40 14.35
CA PRO A 395 22.00 44.05 13.99
C PRO A 395 23.05 43.06 13.49
N SER A 396 23.18 41.92 14.17
CA SER A 396 24.10 40.85 13.79
C SER A 396 23.71 40.25 12.43
N VAL A 397 22.43 39.94 12.24
CA VAL A 397 21.92 39.40 10.96
C VAL A 397 22.17 40.36 9.79
N LEU A 398 21.97 41.67 9.97
CA LEU A 398 22.24 42.66 8.93
C LEU A 398 23.71 42.67 8.51
N VAL A 399 24.65 42.56 9.46
CA VAL A 399 26.09 42.45 9.15
C VAL A 399 26.39 41.18 8.34
N LEU A 400 25.76 40.06 8.68
CA LEU A 400 25.95 38.80 7.94
C LEU A 400 25.37 38.90 6.52
N LEU A 401 24.16 39.42 6.37
CA LEU A 401 23.53 39.63 5.06
C LEU A 401 24.34 40.60 4.19
N GLN A 402 24.89 41.67 4.76
CA GLN A 402 25.73 42.61 4.02
C GLN A 402 26.98 41.94 3.42
N ARG A 403 27.55 40.94 4.11
CA ARG A 403 28.66 40.15 3.55
C ARG A 403 28.20 39.27 2.39
N CYS A 404 27.00 38.69 2.49
CA CYS A 404 26.40 37.86 1.43
C CYS A 404 26.05 38.67 0.18
N MET A 405 25.93 40.00 0.25
CA MET A 405 25.75 40.85 -0.94
C MET A 405 26.97 40.86 -1.86
N MET A 406 28.13 40.38 -1.38
CA MET A 406 29.36 40.25 -2.16
C MET A 406 29.63 38.80 -2.61
N ASP A 407 28.63 37.93 -2.53
CA ASP A 407 28.73 36.53 -2.96
C ASP A 407 29.06 36.43 -4.46
N SER A 408 29.72 35.34 -4.90
CA SER A 408 29.99 35.11 -6.32
C SER A 408 28.74 34.74 -7.11
N ASP A 409 27.74 34.16 -6.46
CA ASP A 409 26.50 33.72 -7.09
C ASP A 409 25.43 34.83 -7.11
N ASP A 410 24.79 35.00 -8.26
CA ASP A 410 23.80 36.05 -8.49
C ASP A 410 22.56 35.87 -7.61
N GLU A 411 22.08 34.63 -7.43
CA GLU A 411 20.89 34.35 -6.63
C GLU A 411 21.13 34.70 -5.16
N VAL A 412 22.27 34.24 -4.62
CA VAL A 412 22.64 34.47 -3.22
C VAL A 412 22.78 35.98 -2.95
N ARG A 413 23.44 36.73 -3.85
CA ARG A 413 23.60 38.18 -3.74
C ARG A 413 22.26 38.91 -3.79
N ASP A 414 21.42 38.59 -4.75
CA ASP A 414 20.14 39.27 -4.96
C ASP A 414 19.21 39.01 -3.78
N ARG A 415 19.16 37.76 -3.31
CA ARG A 415 18.40 37.37 -2.13
C ARG A 415 18.90 38.05 -0.86
N ALA A 416 20.22 38.12 -0.65
CA ALA A 416 20.80 38.84 0.49
C ALA A 416 20.49 40.33 0.45
N THR A 417 20.62 40.96 -0.73
CA THR A 417 20.30 42.38 -0.95
C THR A 417 18.83 42.67 -0.68
N PHE A 418 17.93 41.81 -1.18
CA PHE A 418 16.51 41.92 -0.96
C PHE A 418 16.18 41.87 0.54
N TYR A 419 16.62 40.82 1.24
CA TYR A 419 16.32 40.67 2.66
C TYR A 419 16.97 41.74 3.54
N PHE A 420 18.20 42.16 3.21
CA PHE A 420 18.86 43.26 3.92
C PHE A 420 18.04 44.55 3.86
N ASN A 421 17.55 44.92 2.67
CA ASN A 421 16.77 46.14 2.47
C ASN A 421 15.38 46.08 3.10
N VAL A 422 14.74 44.92 3.11
CA VAL A 422 13.46 44.72 3.83
C VAL A 422 13.66 44.88 5.34
N LEU A 423 14.65 44.17 5.91
CA LEU A 423 14.93 44.18 7.34
C LEU A 423 15.40 45.56 7.85
N LYS A 424 16.18 46.29 7.04
CA LYS A 424 16.68 47.63 7.38
C LYS A 424 15.55 48.65 7.60
N GLN A 425 14.39 48.45 6.98
CA GLN A 425 13.23 49.32 7.15
C GLN A 425 12.56 49.15 8.52
N LYS A 426 12.85 48.05 9.25
CA LYS A 426 12.27 47.74 10.58
C LYS A 426 10.74 47.75 10.60
N GLN A 427 10.10 47.44 9.47
CA GLN A 427 8.65 47.38 9.36
C GLN A 427 8.15 45.95 9.49
N LEU A 428 7.42 45.65 10.56
CA LEU A 428 6.88 44.31 10.82
C LEU A 428 5.98 43.79 9.69
N ASN A 429 5.20 44.68 9.06
CA ASN A 429 4.33 44.31 7.93
C ASN A 429 5.12 43.83 6.71
N LEU A 430 6.25 44.48 6.41
CA LEU A 430 7.12 44.05 5.30
C LEU A 430 7.84 42.75 5.62
N ASN A 431 8.31 42.59 6.87
CA ASN A 431 8.89 41.33 7.33
C ASN A 431 7.88 40.17 7.20
N ALA A 432 6.64 40.39 7.63
CA ALA A 432 5.58 39.41 7.49
C ALA A 432 5.31 39.06 6.03
N ALA A 433 5.15 40.06 5.16
CA ALA A 433 4.79 39.87 3.75
C ALA A 433 5.89 39.22 2.91
N TYR A 434 7.16 39.55 3.16
CA TYR A 434 8.26 39.18 2.26
C TYR A 434 9.26 38.17 2.82
N ILE A 435 9.24 37.91 4.14
CA ILE A 435 10.22 37.02 4.80
C ILE A 435 9.53 35.86 5.52
N LEU A 436 8.49 36.15 6.29
CA LEU A 436 7.86 35.17 7.18
C LEU A 436 6.76 34.37 6.48
N ASN A 437 5.91 35.05 5.72
CA ASN A 437 4.81 34.43 5.00
C ASN A 437 5.31 34.07 3.60
N GLY A 438 5.39 32.78 3.30
CA GLY A 438 5.67 32.29 1.95
C GLY A 438 4.48 32.45 1.01
N LEU A 439 4.62 31.96 -0.21
CA LEU A 439 3.52 31.86 -1.17
C LEU A 439 2.36 31.08 -0.51
N THR A 440 1.21 31.72 -0.29
CA THR A 440 0.03 31.11 0.34
C THR A 440 -0.87 30.39 -0.65
N VAL A 441 -0.41 30.20 -1.89
CA VAL A 441 -1.16 29.54 -2.95
C VAL A 441 -1.00 28.02 -2.87
N SER A 442 -2.03 27.29 -3.26
CA SER A 442 -1.96 25.84 -3.38
C SER A 442 -1.02 25.45 -4.51
N VAL A 443 -0.03 24.57 -4.27
CA VAL A 443 0.90 24.10 -5.31
C VAL A 443 0.13 23.39 -6.43
N LEU A 444 -0.82 22.52 -6.08
CA LEU A 444 -1.73 21.87 -7.02
C LEU A 444 -2.63 22.87 -7.77
N GLY A 445 -3.09 23.91 -7.06
CA GLY A 445 -3.86 24.99 -7.69
C GLY A 445 -3.02 25.81 -8.66
N MET A 446 -1.76 26.06 -8.31
CA MET A 446 -0.80 26.83 -9.10
C MET A 446 -0.41 26.05 -10.36
N GLU A 447 -0.16 24.75 -10.23
CA GLU A 447 0.10 23.84 -11.35
C GLU A 447 -1.07 23.84 -12.33
N LYS A 448 -2.31 23.66 -11.85
CA LYS A 448 -3.52 23.71 -12.69
C LYS A 448 -3.70 25.06 -13.39
N ALA A 449 -3.55 26.15 -12.65
CA ALA A 449 -3.72 27.50 -13.20
C ALA A 449 -2.63 27.85 -14.23
N LEU A 450 -1.38 27.45 -13.99
CA LEU A 450 -0.29 27.61 -14.95
C LEU A 450 -0.50 26.74 -16.18
N HIS A 451 -0.90 25.48 -16.01
CA HIS A 451 -1.20 24.59 -17.11
C HIS A 451 -2.34 25.14 -17.99
N GLN A 452 -3.41 25.64 -17.38
CA GLN A 452 -4.49 26.32 -18.10
C GLN A 452 -3.99 27.56 -18.84
N TYR A 453 -3.16 28.38 -18.20
CA TYR A 453 -2.57 29.59 -18.82
C TYR A 453 -1.66 29.26 -20.02
N THR A 454 -0.97 28.11 -19.99
CA THR A 454 -0.18 27.63 -21.15
C THR A 454 -1.03 27.05 -22.28
N LEU A 455 -2.20 26.48 -21.97
CA LEU A 455 -3.13 25.93 -22.95
C LEU A 455 -3.97 27.01 -23.63
N GLU A 456 -4.23 28.11 -22.93
CA GLU A 456 -4.93 29.30 -23.43
C GLU A 456 -4.00 30.53 -23.36
N PRO A 457 -3.11 30.72 -24.36
CA PRO A 457 -2.18 31.85 -24.36
C PRO A 457 -2.94 33.17 -24.34
N SER A 458 -2.87 33.87 -23.20
CA SER A 458 -3.44 35.19 -23.01
C SER A 458 -2.34 36.24 -23.21
N GLU A 459 -2.67 37.37 -23.86
CA GLU A 459 -1.75 38.53 -23.92
C GLU A 459 -1.52 39.17 -22.53
N LYS A 460 -2.41 38.92 -21.56
CA LYS A 460 -2.24 39.35 -20.18
C LYS A 460 -1.34 38.37 -19.42
N PRO A 461 -0.31 38.85 -18.69
CA PRO A 461 0.55 38.01 -17.86
C PRO A 461 -0.25 37.18 -16.84
N PHE A 462 0.28 36.01 -16.50
CA PHE A 462 -0.29 35.14 -15.48
C PHE A 462 -0.44 35.87 -14.14
N ASP A 463 -1.66 35.92 -13.60
CA ASP A 463 -1.94 36.54 -12.31
C ASP A 463 -1.95 35.49 -11.20
N LEU A 464 -0.96 35.55 -10.30
CA LEU A 464 -0.87 34.65 -9.15
C LEU A 464 -2.10 34.74 -8.22
N LYS A 465 -2.86 35.85 -8.25
CA LYS A 465 -4.10 36.01 -7.49
C LYS A 465 -5.25 35.11 -7.99
N SER A 466 -5.15 34.60 -9.21
CA SER A 466 -6.11 33.64 -9.75
C SER A 466 -5.97 32.24 -9.14
N VAL A 467 -4.83 31.97 -8.49
CA VAL A 467 -4.54 30.67 -7.88
C VAL A 467 -5.26 30.55 -6.53
N PRO A 468 -6.00 29.46 -6.28
CA PRO A 468 -6.64 29.26 -4.99
C PRO A 468 -5.62 29.20 -3.86
N LEU A 469 -5.94 29.86 -2.74
CA LEU A 469 -5.15 29.81 -1.52
C LEU A 469 -5.07 28.37 -1.00
N SER A 470 -3.94 28.00 -0.41
CA SER A 470 -3.76 26.71 0.25
C SER A 470 -4.76 26.59 1.40
N THR A 471 -5.69 25.64 1.32
CA THR A 471 -6.70 25.37 2.35
C THR A 471 -6.14 24.60 3.56
N VAL A 472 -4.81 24.49 3.69
CA VAL A 472 -4.14 23.75 4.75
C VAL A 472 -3.23 24.73 5.52
N PRO A 473 -3.58 25.16 6.74
CA PRO A 473 -2.55 25.52 7.72
C PRO A 473 -1.66 24.28 7.91
N LEU A 474 -0.35 24.44 8.07
CA LEU A 474 0.66 23.37 8.30
C LEU A 474 0.39 22.54 9.59
N VAL A 475 -0.75 21.86 9.65
CA VAL A 475 -1.15 20.86 10.63
C VAL A 475 -1.90 19.79 9.82
N GLU A 476 -1.22 18.69 9.55
CA GLU A 476 -1.82 17.51 8.94
C GLU A 476 -2.99 17.02 9.80
N GLN A 477 -4.18 16.94 9.19
CA GLN A 477 -5.35 16.36 9.85
C GLN A 477 -5.18 14.84 9.97
N LYS A 478 -4.89 14.38 11.19
CA LYS A 478 -5.23 13.04 11.66
C LYS A 478 -6.76 12.86 11.54
N ALA A 479 -7.18 11.84 10.79
CA ALA A 479 -8.56 11.40 10.74
C ALA A 479 -8.87 10.57 11.99
N ASP A 480 -9.63 11.14 12.93
CA ASP A 480 -10.29 10.39 13.99
C ASP A 480 -11.81 10.35 13.76
N LEU A 481 -12.35 9.14 13.83
CA LEU A 481 -13.76 8.79 13.70
C LEU A 481 -14.46 8.92 15.06
N ALA A 482 -15.38 9.87 15.22
CA ALA A 482 -16.52 9.75 16.13
C ALA A 482 -17.67 10.71 15.75
N PRO A 483 -18.95 10.35 15.98
CA PRO A 483 -20.10 11.01 15.36
C PRO A 483 -20.76 12.05 16.28
N VAL A 484 -21.16 13.20 15.75
CA VAL A 484 -22.16 14.08 16.42
C VAL A 484 -23.09 14.73 15.40
N ALA A 485 -24.38 14.64 15.72
CA ALA A 485 -25.50 15.17 14.98
C ALA A 485 -25.63 16.72 15.04
N GLY A 486 -26.01 17.31 13.90
CA GLY A 486 -26.97 18.42 13.78
C GLY A 486 -26.61 19.84 14.23
N LYS A 487 -26.16 20.71 13.30
CA LYS A 487 -26.92 21.90 12.81
C LYS A 487 -26.17 22.72 11.74
N LYS A 488 -26.99 23.27 10.85
CA LYS A 488 -26.84 23.95 9.54
C LYS A 488 -25.84 25.11 9.34
N LEU A 489 -25.33 25.11 8.09
CA LEU A 489 -25.13 26.17 7.07
C LEU A 489 -23.93 27.15 7.16
N GLY A 490 -22.86 26.78 6.44
CA GLY A 490 -21.90 27.67 5.78
C GLY A 490 -21.61 27.12 4.36
N LYS A 491 -21.45 28.00 3.36
CA LYS A 491 -21.39 27.70 1.91
C LYS A 491 -20.53 26.46 1.57
N ALA A 492 -21.11 25.53 0.81
CA ALA A 492 -20.52 24.24 0.46
C ALA A 492 -19.30 24.40 -0.46
N VAL A 493 -18.19 23.77 -0.05
CA VAL A 493 -17.12 23.34 -0.95
C VAL A 493 -17.70 22.29 -1.90
N PRO A 494 -17.49 22.35 -3.22
CA PRO A 494 -18.07 21.37 -4.14
C PRO A 494 -17.59 19.96 -3.77
N VAL A 495 -18.55 19.04 -3.66
CA VAL A 495 -18.29 17.64 -3.32
C VAL A 495 -17.56 17.02 -4.52
N ARG A 496 -16.65 16.07 -4.29
CA ARG A 496 -15.85 15.40 -5.34
C ARG A 496 -16.68 14.89 -6.54
N GLN A 497 -17.96 14.59 -6.34
CA GLN A 497 -18.91 14.23 -7.41
C GLN A 497 -19.27 15.40 -8.33
N ASP A 498 -19.40 16.62 -7.82
CA ASP A 498 -19.74 17.81 -8.60
C ASP A 498 -18.63 18.12 -9.62
N ILE A 499 -17.36 17.91 -9.22
CA ILE A 499 -16.19 18.08 -10.09
C ILE A 499 -16.22 17.06 -11.23
N PHE A 500 -16.51 15.78 -10.92
CA PHE A 500 -16.60 14.74 -11.96
C PHE A 500 -17.79 14.96 -12.89
N GLN A 501 -18.92 15.45 -12.37
CA GLN A 501 -20.07 15.82 -13.20
C GLN A 501 -19.69 16.90 -14.22
N GLU A 502 -19.02 17.97 -13.78
CA GLU A 502 -18.59 19.06 -14.66
C GLU A 502 -17.58 18.58 -15.72
N GLN A 503 -16.60 17.77 -15.32
CA GLN A 503 -15.59 17.22 -16.23
C GLN A 503 -16.18 16.29 -17.29
N LEU A 504 -17.07 15.38 -16.91
CA LEU A 504 -17.71 14.45 -17.84
C LEU A 504 -18.69 15.17 -18.77
N ALA A 505 -19.39 16.21 -18.28
CA ALA A 505 -20.30 17.01 -19.10
C ALA A 505 -19.58 17.87 -20.16
N ALA A 506 -18.29 18.18 -19.95
CA ALA A 506 -17.48 18.89 -20.93
C ALA A 506 -17.14 18.03 -22.17
N ILE A 507 -17.23 16.70 -22.05
CA ILE A 507 -16.96 15.77 -23.15
C ILE A 507 -18.20 15.70 -24.07
N PRO A 508 -18.08 16.09 -25.36
CA PRO A 508 -19.22 16.16 -26.28
C PRO A 508 -20.03 14.86 -26.36
N GLU A 509 -19.36 13.72 -26.31
CA GLU A 509 -19.94 12.38 -26.41
C GLU A 509 -20.74 11.97 -25.16
N PHE A 510 -20.55 12.66 -24.03
CA PHE A 510 -21.18 12.31 -22.74
C PHE A 510 -22.31 13.29 -22.34
N LYS A 511 -22.62 14.30 -23.16
CA LYS A 511 -23.63 15.31 -22.84
C LYS A 511 -25.03 14.77 -22.52
N ASN A 512 -25.38 13.61 -23.09
CA ASN A 512 -26.73 13.02 -22.97
C ASN A 512 -26.84 11.94 -21.89
N LEU A 513 -25.82 11.72 -21.05
CA LEU A 513 -25.83 10.66 -20.04
C LEU A 513 -26.66 11.00 -18.78
N GLY A 514 -27.06 12.26 -18.61
CA GLY A 514 -27.81 12.73 -17.45
C GLY A 514 -26.93 12.99 -16.21
N PRO A 515 -27.52 13.05 -15.00
CA PRO A 515 -26.77 13.28 -13.77
C PRO A 515 -25.97 12.03 -13.37
N LEU A 516 -24.71 12.25 -12.97
CA LEU A 516 -23.82 11.26 -12.39
C LEU A 516 -24.40 10.79 -11.06
N PHE A 517 -24.66 9.49 -10.96
CA PHE A 517 -25.13 8.87 -9.73
C PHE A 517 -24.00 8.72 -8.72
N LYS A 518 -22.88 8.10 -9.14
CA LYS A 518 -21.72 7.86 -8.26
C LYS A 518 -20.43 7.58 -9.02
N SER A 519 -19.31 8.06 -8.47
CA SER A 519 -17.96 7.65 -8.88
C SER A 519 -17.35 6.69 -7.85
N SER A 520 -16.60 5.69 -8.30
CA SER A 520 -15.80 4.83 -7.43
C SER A 520 -14.52 5.52 -6.96
N GLU A 521 -13.82 4.91 -6.00
CA GLU A 521 -12.41 5.22 -5.81
C GLU A 521 -11.57 4.69 -7.00
N PRO A 522 -10.39 5.28 -7.27
CA PRO A 522 -9.49 4.79 -8.32
C PRO A 522 -8.97 3.38 -8.00
N VAL A 523 -9.03 2.49 -8.98
CA VAL A 523 -8.50 1.13 -8.91
C VAL A 523 -7.30 1.02 -9.86
N GLN A 524 -6.17 0.55 -9.35
CA GLN A 524 -4.97 0.33 -10.14
C GLN A 524 -5.13 -0.93 -11.02
N LEU A 525 -4.90 -0.80 -12.33
CA LEU A 525 -5.04 -1.90 -13.29
C LEU A 525 -3.70 -2.49 -13.73
N THR A 526 -2.62 -1.69 -13.72
CA THR A 526 -1.27 -2.16 -14.05
C THR A 526 -0.30 -2.00 -12.87
N GLU A 527 0.73 -2.83 -12.80
CA GLU A 527 1.78 -2.74 -11.78
C GLU A 527 2.69 -1.53 -12.04
N ALA A 528 3.31 -0.99 -11.00
CA ALA A 528 4.10 0.25 -11.07
C ALA A 528 5.36 0.16 -11.97
N GLU A 529 5.79 -1.05 -12.32
CA GLU A 529 6.99 -1.32 -13.13
C GLU A 529 6.67 -1.69 -14.60
N THR A 530 5.40 -1.61 -15.01
CA THR A 530 5.00 -1.87 -16.40
C THR A 530 5.29 -0.67 -17.29
N GLU A 531 5.30 -0.89 -18.61
CA GLU A 531 5.55 0.11 -19.65
C GLU A 531 4.55 1.27 -19.66
N TYR A 532 3.39 1.07 -19.01
CA TYR A 532 2.37 2.10 -18.82
C TYR A 532 1.61 1.87 -17.51
N PHE A 533 1.48 2.95 -16.74
CA PHE A 533 0.74 2.94 -15.48
C PHE A 533 -0.71 3.36 -15.72
N VAL A 534 -1.68 2.51 -15.38
CA VAL A 534 -3.12 2.76 -15.62
C VAL A 534 -3.93 2.58 -14.34
N ARG A 535 -4.74 3.59 -14.00
CA ARG A 535 -5.77 3.51 -12.96
C ARG A 535 -7.14 3.76 -13.58
N CYS A 536 -8.16 3.08 -13.06
CA CYS A 536 -9.53 3.18 -13.53
C CYS A 536 -10.44 3.77 -12.45
N ILE A 537 -11.30 4.72 -12.84
CA ILE A 537 -12.42 5.23 -12.04
C ILE A 537 -13.72 4.90 -12.77
N LYS A 538 -14.67 4.31 -12.05
CA LYS A 538 -15.99 3.99 -12.59
C LYS A 538 -16.98 5.10 -12.25
N HIS A 539 -17.60 5.69 -13.26
CA HIS A 539 -18.66 6.68 -13.13
C HIS A 539 -19.99 6.07 -13.57
N VAL A 540 -20.95 6.02 -12.66
CA VAL A 540 -22.26 5.38 -12.89
C VAL A 540 -23.30 6.45 -13.18
N PHE A 541 -24.00 6.29 -14.29
CA PHE A 541 -25.19 7.04 -14.70
C PHE A 541 -26.40 6.08 -14.68
N THR A 542 -27.58 6.60 -15.00
CA THR A 542 -28.83 5.83 -14.99
C THR A 542 -28.76 4.59 -15.89
N ASP A 543 -28.34 4.76 -17.15
CA ASP A 543 -28.33 3.67 -18.14
C ASP A 543 -26.92 3.34 -18.66
N HIS A 544 -25.90 4.02 -18.14
CA HIS A 544 -24.53 3.93 -18.65
C HIS A 544 -23.49 3.92 -17.53
N ILE A 545 -22.33 3.36 -17.83
CA ILE A 545 -21.12 3.43 -17.04
C ILE A 545 -20.02 4.06 -17.91
N VAL A 546 -19.38 5.10 -17.40
CA VAL A 546 -18.14 5.63 -17.98
C VAL A 546 -16.96 5.13 -17.17
N PHE A 547 -16.03 4.43 -17.83
CA PHE A 547 -14.73 4.10 -17.26
C PHE A 547 -13.72 5.18 -17.67
N GLN A 548 -13.24 5.92 -16.67
CA GLN A 548 -12.12 6.85 -16.83
C GLN A 548 -10.82 6.11 -16.56
N PHE A 549 -9.88 6.18 -17.50
CA PHE A 549 -8.55 5.60 -17.36
C PHE A 549 -7.50 6.71 -17.28
N ASP A 550 -6.88 6.82 -16.11
CA ASP A 550 -5.72 7.69 -15.88
C ASP A 550 -4.47 6.90 -16.28
N CYS A 551 -3.87 7.27 -17.41
CA CYS A 551 -2.74 6.59 -18.04
C CYS A 551 -1.46 7.43 -17.91
N THR A 552 -0.33 6.81 -17.58
CA THR A 552 1.00 7.43 -17.63
C THR A 552 1.94 6.52 -18.40
N ASN A 553 2.59 7.06 -19.43
CA ASN A 553 3.64 6.36 -20.17
C ASN A 553 4.95 6.36 -19.36
N THR A 554 5.50 5.19 -19.07
CA THR A 554 6.76 5.04 -18.29
C THR A 554 7.97 4.76 -19.20
N LEU A 555 7.79 4.69 -20.52
CA LEU A 555 8.85 4.55 -21.51
C LEU A 555 9.39 5.93 -21.92
N ASN A 556 10.69 6.18 -21.67
CA ASN A 556 11.32 7.48 -21.88
C ASN A 556 11.71 7.78 -23.33
N ASP A 557 11.67 6.77 -24.20
CA ASP A 557 12.06 6.82 -25.61
C ASP A 557 10.85 6.73 -26.57
N GLN A 558 9.63 6.65 -26.05
CA GLN A 558 8.40 6.48 -26.86
C GLN A 558 7.36 7.56 -26.56
N LEU A 559 6.73 8.07 -27.62
CA LEU A 559 5.50 8.86 -27.55
C LEU A 559 4.34 7.96 -27.99
N LEU A 560 3.33 7.77 -27.13
CA LEU A 560 2.16 7.00 -27.48
C LEU A 560 1.09 7.91 -28.07
N GLU A 561 0.47 7.52 -29.17
CA GLU A 561 -0.59 8.28 -29.83
C GLU A 561 -1.88 7.46 -29.91
N LYS A 562 -3.03 8.16 -29.84
CA LYS A 562 -4.38 7.57 -29.91
C LYS A 562 -4.58 6.41 -28.94
N VAL A 563 -4.16 6.62 -27.69
CA VAL A 563 -4.23 5.63 -26.62
C VAL A 563 -5.69 5.37 -26.25
N ILE A 564 -6.10 4.10 -26.31
CA ILE A 564 -7.40 3.60 -25.85
C ILE A 564 -7.19 2.42 -24.92
N VAL A 565 -8.09 2.26 -23.96
CA VAL A 565 -8.17 1.05 -23.13
C VAL A 565 -9.39 0.26 -23.58
N GLN A 566 -9.16 -0.85 -24.27
CA GLN A 566 -10.24 -1.73 -24.72
C GLN A 566 -10.83 -2.49 -23.53
N VAL A 567 -12.15 -2.37 -23.36
CA VAL A 567 -12.92 -3.11 -22.37
C VAL A 567 -13.67 -4.24 -23.07
N GLU A 568 -13.47 -5.48 -22.64
CA GLU A 568 -14.31 -6.61 -23.05
C GLU A 568 -15.52 -6.71 -22.10
N PRO A 569 -16.75 -6.42 -22.56
CA PRO A 569 -17.92 -6.46 -21.71
C PRO A 569 -18.35 -7.91 -21.40
N SER A 570 -18.85 -8.13 -20.19
CA SER A 570 -19.59 -9.36 -19.83
C SER A 570 -20.98 -9.38 -20.48
N GLU A 571 -21.66 -10.54 -20.51
CA GLU A 571 -23.02 -10.68 -21.09
C GLU A 571 -23.99 -9.58 -20.57
N GLY A 572 -24.64 -8.88 -21.53
CA GLY A 572 -25.61 -7.81 -21.26
C GLY A 572 -25.04 -6.38 -21.27
N TYR A 573 -23.72 -6.19 -21.23
CA TYR A 573 -23.11 -4.85 -21.31
C TYR A 573 -22.62 -4.59 -22.75
N GLU A 574 -22.79 -3.37 -23.24
CA GLU A 574 -22.38 -2.99 -24.59
C GLU A 574 -21.42 -1.80 -24.53
N VAL A 575 -20.23 -1.93 -25.14
CA VAL A 575 -19.33 -0.78 -25.27
C VAL A 575 -19.84 0.12 -26.40
N VAL A 576 -20.22 1.35 -26.05
CA VAL A 576 -20.83 2.31 -26.97
C VAL A 576 -19.77 3.15 -27.68
N TYR A 577 -18.74 3.60 -26.94
CA TYR A 577 -17.76 4.54 -27.49
C TYR A 577 -16.45 4.55 -26.70
N TYR A 578 -15.35 4.88 -27.39
CA TYR A 578 -14.04 5.14 -26.80
C TYR A 578 -13.66 6.60 -27.05
N VAL A 579 -13.26 7.31 -26.00
CA VAL A 579 -12.66 8.65 -26.11
C VAL A 579 -11.15 8.48 -26.03
N PRO A 580 -10.43 8.48 -27.15
CA PRO A 580 -8.99 8.24 -27.17
C PRO A 580 -8.21 9.43 -26.62
N LEU A 581 -7.12 9.15 -25.93
CA LEU A 581 -6.10 10.14 -25.60
C LEU A 581 -5.19 10.32 -26.82
N GLN A 582 -5.15 11.53 -27.39
CA GLN A 582 -4.46 11.77 -28.65
C GLN A 582 -2.94 11.54 -28.57
N THR A 583 -2.32 11.99 -27.48
CA THR A 583 -0.88 11.86 -27.23
C THR A 583 -0.62 11.61 -25.74
N LEU A 584 0.27 10.69 -25.41
CA LEU A 584 0.71 10.38 -24.05
C LEU A 584 2.25 10.37 -23.99
N PRO A 585 2.87 11.54 -23.72
CA PRO A 585 4.32 11.68 -23.57
C PRO A 585 4.86 10.96 -22.33
N TYR A 586 6.17 10.72 -22.30
CA TYR A 586 6.84 10.13 -21.14
C TYR A 586 6.57 10.90 -19.85
N ASN A 587 6.14 10.17 -18.82
CA ASN A 587 5.90 10.64 -17.47
C ASN A 587 4.89 11.79 -17.34
N GLN A 588 4.01 11.97 -18.32
CA GLN A 588 2.88 12.90 -18.28
C GLN A 588 1.57 12.10 -18.20
N PRO A 589 0.79 12.24 -17.11
CA PRO A 589 -0.51 11.60 -17.01
C PRO A 589 -1.49 12.15 -18.05
N GLY A 590 -2.24 11.27 -18.69
CA GLY A 590 -3.34 11.61 -19.59
C GLY A 590 -4.56 10.76 -19.29
N ILE A 591 -5.71 11.16 -19.80
CA ILE A 591 -6.99 10.50 -19.52
C ILE A 591 -7.63 10.04 -20.82
N CYS A 592 -8.06 8.78 -20.86
CA CYS A 592 -8.97 8.28 -21.88
C CYS A 592 -10.23 7.68 -21.23
N TYR A 593 -11.31 7.55 -22.00
CA TYR A 593 -12.58 7.07 -21.47
C TYR A 593 -13.16 5.94 -22.32
N THR A 594 -13.89 5.04 -21.68
CA THR A 594 -14.75 4.06 -22.35
C THR A 594 -16.17 4.16 -21.82
N LEU A 595 -17.13 4.35 -22.71
CA LEU A 595 -18.55 4.39 -22.39
C LEU A 595 -19.18 3.02 -22.62
N VAL A 596 -19.86 2.51 -21.60
CA VAL A 596 -20.54 1.22 -21.62
C VAL A 596 -22.01 1.43 -21.26
N ARG A 597 -22.91 0.85 -22.04
CA ARG A 597 -24.34 0.81 -21.76
C ARG A 597 -24.65 -0.37 -20.84
N LEU A 598 -25.51 -0.12 -19.85
CA LEU A 598 -26.03 -1.14 -18.95
C LEU A 598 -27.05 -2.04 -19.69
N PRO A 599 -27.18 -3.33 -19.33
CA PRO A 599 -28.26 -4.17 -19.84
C PRO A 599 -29.62 -3.53 -19.54
N GLU A 600 -30.53 -3.53 -20.51
CA GLU A 600 -31.93 -3.18 -20.27
C GLU A 600 -32.49 -4.18 -19.24
N GLU A 601 -32.98 -3.70 -18.10
CA GLU A 601 -33.74 -4.54 -17.18
C GLU A 601 -34.99 -5.02 -17.93
N GLU A 602 -35.08 -6.33 -18.23
CA GLU A 602 -36.38 -6.93 -18.58
C GLU A 602 -37.33 -6.63 -17.42
N SER A 603 -38.33 -5.80 -17.69
CA SER A 603 -39.34 -5.40 -16.72
C SER A 603 -40.10 -6.62 -16.19
N THR A 604 -39.64 -7.21 -15.09
CA THR A 604 -40.49 -8.05 -14.24
C THR A 604 -41.39 -7.15 -13.42
N ALA A 605 -42.34 -6.51 -14.10
CA ALA A 605 -43.50 -5.85 -13.53
C ALA A 605 -44.71 -6.25 -14.38
N GLY A 606 -45.15 -7.49 -14.19
CA GLY A 606 -46.26 -8.05 -14.96
C GLY A 606 -46.45 -9.57 -14.82
N MET A 607 -46.34 -10.14 -13.61
CA MET A 607 -47.10 -11.31 -13.14
C MET A 607 -46.86 -11.56 -11.65
#